data_AF-A0A8J6N7X2-F1
#
_entry.id   AF-A0A8J6N7X2-F1
#
_cell.length_a   1.000
_cell.length_b   1.000
_cell.length_c   1.000
_cell.angle_alpha   90.00
_cell.angle_beta   90.00
_cell.angle_gamma   90.00
#
_symmetry.space_group_name_H-M   'P 1'
#
loop_
_entity.id
_entity.type
_entity.pdbx_description
1 polymer ?
#
loop_
_entity_poly.entity_id
_entity_poly.type
_entity_poly.pdbx_seq_one_letter_code
_entity_poly.pdbx_strand_id
1 'polypeptide(L)'
;MTDHPDFYTKTMAKVYADQGYLSKAAEIYRLLLKQEPDRKDLIDELSKIEKKLSEKTPNDPVLLLSKWIDLELKYNNLKKLKNIRNA
;
A
#
# COMPACT_ATOMS: atom_id res chain seq x y z
N MET A 1 17.85 10.13 14.80
CA MET A 1 17.65 10.89 13.55
C MET A 1 16.18 11.26 13.48
N THR A 2 15.86 12.52 13.69
CA THR A 2 14.51 13.08 13.57
C THR A 2 14.19 13.21 12.08
N ASP A 3 13.54 12.21 11.50
CA ASP A 3 12.98 12.32 10.15
C ASP A 3 11.84 13.34 10.21
N HIS A 4 12.10 14.55 9.71
CA HIS A 4 11.12 15.62 9.62
C HIS A 4 10.15 15.30 8.45
N PRO A 5 8.89 14.94 8.72
CA PRO A 5 7.92 14.57 7.68
C PRO A 5 7.53 15.72 6.74
N ASP A 6 7.98 16.94 7.04
CA ASP A 6 7.59 18.18 6.36
C ASP A 6 8.33 18.44 5.03
N PHE A 7 9.34 17.65 4.68
CA PHE A 7 10.13 17.82 3.45
C PHE A 7 10.08 16.64 2.49
N TYR A 8 9.16 15.72 2.70
CA TYR A 8 8.98 14.62 1.78
C TYR A 8 8.44 15.13 0.45
N THR A 9 9.11 14.76 -0.64
CA THR A 9 8.73 15.16 -2.00
C THR A 9 8.68 13.93 -2.90
N LYS A 10 7.89 14.03 -3.97
CA LYS A 10 7.81 13.02 -5.03
C LYS A 10 9.20 12.63 -5.56
N THR A 11 10.08 13.61 -5.75
CA THR A 11 11.45 13.38 -6.24
C THR A 11 12.25 12.53 -5.26
N MET A 12 12.15 12.78 -3.96
CA MET A 12 12.82 11.93 -2.97
C MET A 12 12.26 10.51 -2.95
N ALA A 13 10.94 10.35 -3.03
CA ALA A 13 10.32 9.02 -3.12
C ALA A 13 10.84 8.25 -4.34
N LYS A 14 10.97 8.94 -5.49
CA LYS A 14 11.52 8.37 -6.72
C LYS A 14 13.00 7.97 -6.57
N VAL A 15 13.84 8.84 -5.99
CA VAL A 15 15.26 8.53 -5.75
C VAL A 15 15.41 7.29 -4.86
N TYR A 16 14.62 7.17 -3.79
CA TYR A 16 14.62 5.97 -2.96
C TYR A 16 14.18 4.71 -3.74
N ALA A 17 13.18 4.84 -4.63
CA ALA A 17 12.75 3.72 -5.46
C ALA A 17 13.83 3.28 -6.46
N ASP A 18 14.51 4.24 -7.09
CA ASP A 18 15.59 4.00 -8.05
C ASP A 18 16.82 3.36 -7.37
N GLN A 19 17.08 3.69 -6.10
CA GLN A 19 18.10 3.05 -5.26
C GLN A 19 17.70 1.66 -4.74
N GLY A 20 16.47 1.21 -5.00
CA GLY A 20 15.95 -0.08 -4.57
C GLY A 20 15.38 -0.12 -3.14
N TYR A 21 15.32 1.02 -2.45
CA TYR A 21 14.64 1.19 -1.15
C TYR A 21 13.12 1.32 -1.33
N LEU A 22 12.50 0.29 -1.91
CA LEU A 22 11.10 0.30 -2.31
C LEU A 22 10.14 0.53 -1.13
N SER A 23 10.43 -0.03 0.05
CA SER A 23 9.59 0.16 1.25
C SER A 23 9.58 1.62 1.71
N LYS A 24 10.75 2.27 1.73
CA LYS A 24 10.88 3.69 2.11
C LYS A 24 10.24 4.60 1.06
N ALA A 25 10.38 4.27 -0.22
CA ALA A 25 9.69 4.99 -1.29
C ALA A 25 8.16 4.92 -1.13
N ALA A 26 7.61 3.72 -0.87
CA ALA A 26 6.18 3.53 -0.67
C ALA A 26 5.65 4.30 0.55
N GLU A 27 6.42 4.35 1.64
CA GLU A 27 6.07 5.14 2.84
C GLU A 27 5.94 6.63 2.51
N ILE A 28 6.90 7.19 1.76
CA ILE A 28 6.89 8.59 1.33
C ILE A 28 5.69 8.88 0.43
N TYR A 29 5.40 8.01 -0.54
CA TYR A 29 4.22 8.17 -1.41
C TYR A 29 2.91 8.12 -0.63
N ARG A 30 2.78 7.24 0.37
CA ARG A 30 1.61 7.18 1.25
C ARG A 30 1.44 8.44 2.09
N LEU A 31 2.54 9.03 2.57
CA LEU A 31 2.49 10.28 3.32
C LEU A 31 2.04 11.44 2.42
N LEU A 32 2.58 11.54 1.21
CA LEU A 32 2.16 12.55 0.24
C LEU A 32 0.69 12.41 -0.15
N LEU A 33 0.20 11.18 -0.34
CA LEU A 33 -1.22 10.91 -0.62
C LEU A 33 -2.16 11.24 0.55
N LYS A 34 -1.67 11.22 1.80
CA LYS A 34 -2.48 11.71 2.93
C LYS A 34 -2.70 13.23 2.87
N GLN A 35 -1.76 13.96 2.29
CA GLN A 35 -1.87 15.41 2.10
C GLN A 35 -2.64 15.76 0.82
N GLU A 36 -2.40 15.00 -0.26
CA GLU A 36 -3.03 15.22 -1.56
C GLU A 36 -3.60 13.90 -2.13
N PRO A 37 -4.80 13.46 -1.68
CA PRO A 37 -5.36 12.15 -2.04
C PRO A 37 -5.66 11.97 -3.54
N ASP A 38 -5.97 13.05 -4.26
CA ASP A 38 -6.43 13.00 -5.66
C ASP A 38 -5.28 13.03 -6.69
N ARG A 39 -4.02 12.99 -6.21
CA ARG A 39 -2.83 13.02 -7.05
C ARG A 39 -2.58 11.69 -7.73
N LYS A 40 -3.23 11.51 -8.89
CA LYS A 40 -3.08 10.31 -9.75
C LYS A 40 -1.63 9.92 -10.02
N ASP A 41 -0.76 10.90 -10.19
CA ASP A 41 0.66 10.67 -10.44
C ASP A 41 1.40 10.01 -9.25
N LEU A 42 0.94 10.23 -8.01
CA LEU A 42 1.48 9.55 -6.84
C LEU A 42 0.85 8.15 -6.67
N ILE A 43 -0.43 7.99 -7.00
CA ILE A 43 -1.14 6.71 -6.98
C ILE A 43 -0.51 5.72 -7.97
N ASP A 44 -0.23 6.19 -9.19
CA ASP A 44 0.36 5.37 -10.25
C ASP A 44 1.77 4.90 -9.87
N GLU A 45 2.59 5.79 -9.32
CA GLU A 45 3.95 5.46 -8.88
C GLU A 45 3.96 4.54 -7.66
N LEU A 46 3.07 4.77 -6.68
CA LEU A 46 2.89 3.88 -5.54
C LEU A 46 2.48 2.47 -5.99
N SER A 47 1.54 2.36 -6.92
CA SER A 47 1.07 1.08 -7.46
C SER A 47 2.20 0.28 -8.12
N LYS A 48 3.08 0.95 -8.88
CA LYS A 48 4.26 0.31 -9.48
C LYS A 48 5.23 -0.21 -8.42
N ILE A 49 5.44 0.56 -7.35
CA ILE A 49 6.36 0.18 -6.27
C ILE A 49 5.79 -0.97 -5.45
N GLU A 50 4.48 -0.95 -5.13
CA GLU A 50 3.82 -2.03 -4.42
C GLU A 50 3.83 -3.33 -5.22
N LYS A 51 3.66 -3.25 -6.54
CA LYS A 51 3.83 -4.41 -7.42
C LYS A 51 5.25 -4.98 -7.32
N LYS A 52 6.28 -4.14 -7.43
CA LYS A 52 7.69 -4.56 -7.27
C LYS A 52 7.98 -5.15 -5.88
N LEU A 53 7.37 -4.61 -4.81
CA LEU A 53 7.47 -5.16 -3.45
C LEU A 53 6.82 -6.54 -3.34
N SER A 54 5.67 -6.73 -3.99
CA SER A 54 4.97 -8.02 -4.00
C SER A 54 5.72 -9.10 -4.79
N GLU A 55 6.42 -8.71 -5.86
CA GLU A 55 7.24 -9.61 -6.67
C GLU A 55 8.56 -9.96 -5.98
N LYS A 56 9.14 -9.02 -5.23
CA LYS A 56 10.42 -9.20 -4.53
C LYS A 56 10.28 -9.94 -3.19
N THR A 57 9.08 -9.91 -2.59
CA THR A 57 8.79 -10.58 -1.32
C THR A 57 7.60 -11.54 -1.45
N PRO A 58 7.76 -12.69 -2.14
CA PRO A 58 6.71 -13.72 -2.18
C PRO A 58 6.39 -14.31 -0.79
N ASN A 59 7.32 -14.19 0.16
CA ASN A 59 7.31 -14.87 1.46
C ASN A 59 7.29 -13.92 2.66
N ASP A 60 6.88 -12.66 2.51
CA ASP A 60 6.66 -11.79 3.68
C ASP A 60 5.45 -12.30 4.48
N PRO A 61 5.64 -12.82 5.70
CA PRO A 61 4.55 -13.38 6.51
C PRO A 61 3.50 -12.33 6.87
N VAL A 62 3.87 -11.05 6.96
CA VAL A 62 2.95 -9.96 7.26
C VAL A 62 2.03 -9.70 6.07
N LEU A 63 2.57 -9.69 4.85
CA LEU A 63 1.77 -9.53 3.63
C LEU A 63 0.82 -10.70 3.41
N LEU A 64 1.29 -11.92 3.70
CA LEU A 64 0.44 -13.11 3.66
C LEU A 64 -0.68 -12.99 4.70
N LEU A 65 -0.36 -12.63 5.94
CA LEU A 65 -1.34 -12.45 7.00
C LEU A 65 -2.39 -11.38 6.65
N SER A 66 -1.98 -10.23 6.11
CA SER A 66 -2.90 -9.20 5.66
C SER A 66 -3.84 -9.70 4.56
N LYS A 67 -3.32 -10.43 3.56
CA LYS A 67 -4.16 -11.06 2.52
C LYS A 67 -5.17 -12.05 3.09
N TRP A 68 -4.78 -12.83 4.10
CA TRP A 68 -5.69 -13.76 4.79
C TRP A 68 -6.78 -13.03 5.57
N ILE A 69 -6.43 -11.95 6.28
CA ILE A 69 -7.41 -11.12 7.01
C ILE A 69 -8.42 -10.50 6.03
N ASP A 70 -7.95 -9.93 4.92
CA ASP A 70 -8.82 -9.35 3.90
C ASP A 70 -9.78 -10.38 3.29
N LEU A 71 -9.30 -11.60 3.07
CA LEU A 71 -10.10 -12.69 2.53
C LEU A 71 -11.19 -13.12 3.53
N GLU A 72 -10.84 -13.23 4.81
CA GLU A 72 -11.79 -13.58 5.88
C GLU A 72 -12.88 -12.51 6.06
N LEU A 73 -12.50 -11.23 5.99
CA LEU A 73 -13.46 -10.12 6.03
C LEU A 73 -14.43 -10.19 4.84
N LYS A 74 -13.92 -10.44 3.62
CA LYS A 74 -14.76 -10.59 2.42
C LYS A 74 -15.71 -11.78 2.55
N TYR A 75 -15.24 -12.93 3.02
CA TYR A 75 -16.06 -14.11 3.21
C TYR A 75 -17.19 -13.87 4.22
N ASN A 76 -16.90 -13.25 5.35
CA ASN A 76 -17.91 -12.92 6.36
C ASN A 76 -18.96 -11.93 5.83
N ASN A 77 -18.54 -10.94 5.05
CA ASN A 77 -19.45 -10.02 4.39
C ASN A 77 -20.38 -10.75 3.41
N LEU A 78 -19.83 -11.68 2.61
CA LEU A 78 -20.63 -12.51 1.69
C LEU A 78 -21.62 -13.42 2.44
N LYS A 79 -21.21 -14.01 3.56
CA LYS A 79 -22.09 -14.85 4.40
C LYS A 79 -23.25 -14.03 4.97
N LYS A 80 -22.98 -12.82 5.47
CA LYS A 80 -24.01 -11.89 5.95
C LYS A 80 -25.00 -11.54 4.84
N LEU A 81 -24.51 -11.21 3.63
CA LEU A 81 -25.36 -10.92 2.48
C LEU A 81 -26.23 -12.11 2.06
N LYS A 82 -25.68 -13.33 2.08
CA LYS A 82 -26.44 -14.55 1.78
C LYS A 82 -27.58 -14.78 2.77
N ASN A 83 -27.36 -14.47 4.05
CA ASN A 83 -28.38 -14.61 5.09
C ASN A 83 -29.50 -13.57 4.94
N ILE A 84 -29.18 -12.35 4.48
CA ILE A 84 -30.17 -11.30 4.20
C ILE A 84 -31.00 -11.65 2.96
N ARG A 85 -30.40 -12.28 1.94
CA ARG A 85 -31.13 -12.68 0.72
C ARG A 85 -32.11 -13.84 0.94
N ASN A 86 -31.90 -14.63 1.99
CA ASN A 86 -32.71 -15.81 2.31
C ASN A 86 -33.67 -15.57 3.49
N ALA A 87 -33.79 -14.33 3.99
CA ALA A 87 -34.75 -13.88 5.00
C ALA A 87 -35.88 -13.09 4.32
#